data_AF-A0A0D2B2B7-F1
#
_entry.id   AF-A0A0D2B2B7-F1
#
_cell.length_a   1.000
_cell.length_b   1.000
_cell.length_c   1.000
_cell.angle_alpha   90.00
_cell.angle_beta   90.00
_cell.angle_gamma   90.00
#
_symmetry.space_group_name_H-M   'P 1'
#
loop_
_entity.id
_entity.type
_entity.pdbx_description
1 polymer ?
#
loop_
_entity_poly.entity_id
_entity_poly.type
_entity_poly.pdbx_seq_one_letter_code
_entity_poly.pdbx_strand_id
1 'polypeptide(L)'
;MSSSKAPIRSLSPIGSVRSAAPGAPTPGPTSTVISSYGNYSNHGKDNTKVDVFYGSREKLRLFVTQLIATFKLNRTRYVTHEDKVLFAGLYIRGSAFYWFEPIMMDYMTSPKG
;
A
#
# COMPACT_ATOMS: atom_id res chain seq x y z
N MET A 1 -17.64 0.56 63.58
CA MET A 1 -16.18 0.31 63.57
C MET A 1 -15.65 0.82 62.23
N SER A 2 -15.04 2.01 62.22
CA SER A 2 -13.61 2.26 61.92
C SER A 2 -13.22 1.93 60.47
N SER A 3 -13.06 2.95 59.60
CA SER A 3 -11.76 3.53 59.12
C SER A 3 -11.04 2.56 58.16
N SER A 4 -10.57 2.88 56.95
CA SER A 4 -9.63 3.95 56.55
C SER A 4 -9.32 3.80 55.04
N LYS A 5 -8.66 4.81 54.47
CA LYS A 5 -8.40 5.14 53.06
C LYS A 5 -7.01 4.69 52.57
N ALA A 6 -6.95 4.08 51.37
CA ALA A 6 -5.80 3.93 50.42
C ALA A 6 -4.48 3.31 51.00
N PRO A 7 -3.32 3.10 50.30
CA PRO A 7 -2.92 3.45 48.91
C PRO A 7 -1.90 2.48 48.18
N ILE A 8 -1.60 2.75 46.89
CA ILE A 8 -0.24 2.88 46.24
C ILE A 8 0.75 1.67 46.05
N ARG A 9 1.22 1.54 44.78
CA ARG A 9 2.56 1.06 44.25
C ARG A 9 2.96 -0.41 44.47
N SER A 10 3.87 -1.04 43.72
CA SER A 10 4.57 -0.85 42.44
C SER A 10 5.49 -2.07 42.19
N LEU A 11 5.95 -2.26 40.96
CA LEU A 11 7.22 -2.91 40.53
C LEU A 11 7.36 -4.44 40.69
N SER A 12 7.43 -5.13 39.54
CA SER A 12 8.23 -6.37 39.29
C SER A 12 9.72 -6.13 39.66
N PRO A 13 10.65 -7.11 39.86
CA PRO A 13 10.86 -8.32 39.03
C PRO A 13 11.52 -9.54 39.77
N ILE A 14 12.07 -10.49 38.99
CA ILE A 14 13.06 -11.54 39.34
C ILE A 14 12.44 -12.80 39.98
N GLY A 15 12.59 -14.01 39.44
CA GLY A 15 13.33 -14.51 38.29
C GLY A 15 13.26 -16.04 38.30
N SER A 16 13.35 -16.68 37.15
CA SER A 16 13.90 -18.04 37.10
C SER A 16 14.47 -18.30 35.72
N VAL A 17 15.80 -18.23 35.67
CA VAL A 17 16.62 -18.54 34.52
C VAL A 17 16.71 -20.07 34.41
N ARG A 18 16.34 -20.64 33.26
CA ARG A 18 16.94 -21.88 32.75
C ARG A 18 17.15 -21.79 31.25
N SER A 19 18.33 -22.26 30.85
CA SER A 19 19.08 -21.90 29.64
C SER A 19 18.70 -22.68 28.37
N ALA A 20 18.74 -21.96 27.25
CA ALA A 20 19.15 -22.29 25.88
C ALA A 20 18.88 -23.68 25.22
N ALA A 21 18.20 -23.65 24.06
CA ALA A 21 18.64 -24.31 22.82
C ALA A 21 18.07 -23.57 21.57
N PRO A 22 18.83 -23.45 20.46
CA PRO A 22 18.42 -22.72 19.25
C PRO A 22 17.78 -23.67 18.21
N GLY A 23 16.56 -23.37 17.75
CA GLY A 23 16.00 -24.01 16.56
C GLY A 23 14.49 -24.22 16.59
N ALA A 24 13.86 -23.88 15.46
CA ALA A 24 12.46 -24.08 15.07
C ALA A 24 11.41 -23.05 15.56
N PRO A 25 10.90 -22.18 14.66
CA PRO A 25 9.63 -21.49 14.86
C PRO A 25 8.46 -22.43 14.56
N THR A 26 7.59 -22.62 15.54
CA THR A 26 6.25 -23.22 15.41
C THR A 26 5.34 -22.33 14.54
N PRO A 27 4.54 -22.86 13.60
CA PRO A 27 3.56 -22.06 12.86
C PRO A 27 2.30 -21.87 13.73
N GLY A 28 2.08 -20.65 14.22
CA GLY A 28 0.78 -20.25 14.76
C GLY A 28 -0.13 -19.70 13.66
N PRO A 29 -1.43 -20.05 13.60
CA PRO A 29 -2.36 -19.42 12.67
C PRO A 29 -2.88 -18.13 13.30
N THR A 30 -2.21 -17.01 13.03
CA THR A 30 -2.81 -15.69 13.25
C THR A 30 -2.90 -15.00 11.90
N SER A 31 -4.09 -15.10 11.29
CA SER A 31 -4.48 -14.23 10.18
C SER A 31 -4.57 -12.80 10.69
N THR A 32 -3.43 -12.11 10.74
CA THR A 32 -3.42 -10.67 10.96
C THR A 32 -3.67 -10.02 9.61
N VAL A 33 -4.94 -9.75 9.30
CA VAL A 33 -5.30 -8.79 8.25
C VAL A 33 -4.89 -7.41 8.76
N ILE A 34 -3.61 -7.07 8.63
CA ILE A 34 -3.14 -5.70 8.76
C ILE A 34 -3.40 -5.04 7.41
N SER A 35 -4.58 -4.45 7.27
CA SER A 35 -4.78 -3.38 6.30
C SER A 35 -3.90 -2.21 6.74
N SER A 36 -2.66 -2.21 6.28
CA SER A 36 -1.74 -1.08 6.44
C SER A 36 -2.26 0.06 5.58
N TYR A 37 -3.08 0.91 6.20
CA TYR A 37 -3.48 2.19 5.63
C TYR A 37 -2.20 3.00 5.39
N GLY A 38 -1.93 3.30 4.12
CA GLY A 38 -0.76 4.03 3.67
C GLY A 38 -0.56 5.31 4.50
N ASN A 39 0.66 5.45 4.99
CA ASN A 39 1.15 6.61 5.72
C ASN A 39 1.14 7.82 4.78
N TYR A 40 0.12 8.69 4.86
CA TYR A 40 0.11 9.96 4.13
C TYR A 40 1.03 10.94 4.83
N SER A 41 2.33 10.83 4.53
CA SER A 41 3.32 11.82 4.94
C SER A 41 3.01 13.15 4.24
N ASN A 42 2.53 14.11 5.03
CA ASN A 42 2.48 15.52 4.66
C ASN A 42 3.91 16.04 4.47
N HIS A 43 4.26 16.47 3.25
CA HIS A 43 5.26 17.51 3.02
C HIS A 43 4.86 18.30 1.79
N GLY A 44 4.75 19.62 1.95
CA GLY A 44 4.26 20.56 0.95
C GLY A 44 4.98 20.47 -0.38
N LYS A 45 4.29 19.85 -1.35
CA LYS A 45 4.24 20.18 -2.77
C LYS A 45 3.14 19.29 -3.30
N ASP A 46 1.96 19.83 -3.56
CA ASP A 46 0.77 19.10 -3.98
C ASP A 46 0.90 18.68 -5.45
N ASN A 47 1.89 17.82 -5.72
CA ASN A 47 1.91 16.99 -6.91
C ASN A 47 0.99 15.80 -6.65
N THR A 48 -0.25 15.89 -7.14
CA THR A 48 -1.22 14.79 -7.17
C THR A 48 -0.54 13.53 -7.73
N LYS A 49 0.02 12.70 -6.85
CA LYS A 49 0.89 11.58 -7.23
C LYS A 49 0.07 10.31 -7.18
N VAL A 50 -0.06 9.67 -8.33
CA VAL A 50 -0.65 8.33 -8.43
C VAL A 50 0.27 7.33 -7.75
N ASP A 51 -0.31 6.43 -6.95
CA ASP A 51 0.42 5.35 -6.30
C ASP A 51 0.64 4.19 -7.29
N VAL A 52 1.69 3.42 -7.05
CA VAL A 52 2.06 2.28 -7.89
C VAL A 52 1.10 1.11 -7.64
N PHE A 53 0.59 0.52 -8.72
CA PHE A 53 -0.35 -0.59 -8.67
C PHE A 53 0.33 -1.92 -9.03
N TYR A 54 0.30 -2.87 -8.09
CA TYR A 54 0.93 -4.19 -8.25
C TYR A 54 -0.05 -5.31 -8.65
N GLY A 55 -1.34 -5.00 -8.84
CA GLY A 55 -2.37 -6.00 -9.17
C GLY A 55 -3.27 -6.44 -8.01
N SER A 56 -3.16 -5.83 -6.82
CA SER A 56 -4.00 -6.24 -5.69
C SER A 56 -5.44 -5.72 -5.82
N ARG A 57 -6.42 -6.62 -5.70
CA ARG A 57 -7.83 -6.30 -5.96
C ARG A 57 -8.36 -5.26 -4.98
N GLU A 58 -7.93 -5.29 -3.71
CA GLU A 58 -8.37 -4.30 -2.72
C GLU A 58 -7.89 -2.87 -3.02
N LYS A 59 -6.77 -2.71 -3.74
CA LYS A 59 -6.22 -1.38 -4.09
C LYS A 59 -6.65 -0.87 -5.46
N LEU A 60 -7.30 -1.70 -6.27
CA LEU A 60 -7.70 -1.34 -7.64
C LEU A 60 -8.59 -0.09 -7.68
N ARG A 61 -9.62 -0.03 -6.82
CA ARG A 61 -10.55 1.11 -6.79
C ARG A 61 -9.84 2.41 -6.43
N LEU A 62 -8.89 2.35 -5.50
CA LEU A 62 -8.08 3.51 -5.11
C LEU A 62 -7.21 3.99 -6.27
N PHE A 63 -6.50 3.07 -6.92
CA PHE A 63 -5.65 3.38 -8.07
C PHE A 63 -6.43 4.07 -9.20
N VAL A 64 -7.59 3.52 -9.58
CA VAL A 64 -8.46 4.12 -10.61
C VAL A 64 -8.95 5.51 -10.19
N THR A 65 -9.28 5.70 -8.91
CA THR A 65 -9.72 7.02 -8.41
C THR A 65 -8.62 8.07 -8.53
N GLN A 66 -7.37 7.71 -8.19
CA GLN A 66 -6.21 8.60 -8.32
C GLN A 66 -5.94 8.97 -9.78
N LEU A 67 -6.08 8.02 -10.72
CA LEU A 67 -5.97 8.29 -12.16
C LEU A 67 -7.04 9.27 -12.63
N ILE A 68 -8.31 9.05 -12.27
CA ILE A 68 -9.42 9.94 -12.65
C ILE A 68 -9.17 11.35 -12.10
N ALA A 69 -8.76 11.49 -10.84
CA ALA A 69 -8.44 12.79 -10.25
C ALA A 69 -7.29 13.48 -11.00
N THR A 70 -6.25 12.73 -11.34
CA THR A 70 -5.08 13.23 -12.08
C THR A 70 -5.47 13.75 -13.46
N PHE A 71 -6.27 13.01 -14.22
CA PHE A 71 -6.73 13.43 -15.55
C PHE A 71 -7.70 14.61 -15.49
N LYS A 72 -8.53 14.69 -14.43
CA LYS A 72 -9.41 15.84 -14.22
C LYS A 72 -8.65 17.11 -13.88
N LEU A 73 -7.54 17.02 -13.14
CA LEU A 73 -6.70 18.17 -12.79
C LEU A 73 -5.82 18.60 -13.97
N ASN A 74 -5.37 17.65 -14.79
CA ASN A 74 -4.42 17.87 -15.88
C ASN A 74 -5.06 17.70 -17.27
N ARG A 75 -6.26 18.28 -17.50
CA ARG A 75 -7.04 18.04 -18.72
C ARG A 75 -6.31 18.41 -20.01
N THR A 76 -5.50 19.47 -19.99
CA THR A 76 -4.74 19.94 -21.15
C THR A 76 -3.57 19.02 -21.51
N ARG A 77 -3.11 18.19 -20.56
CA ARG A 77 -1.98 17.29 -20.74
C ARG A 77 -2.38 15.92 -21.27
N TYR A 78 -3.56 15.44 -20.90
CA TYR A 78 -4.07 14.11 -21.26
C TYR A 78 -5.35 14.26 -22.08
N VAL A 79 -5.18 14.66 -23.34
CA VAL A 79 -6.28 15.00 -24.24
C VAL A 79 -6.94 13.73 -24.75
N THR A 80 -6.14 12.78 -25.20
CA THR A 80 -6.62 11.54 -25.83
C THR A 80 -6.84 10.44 -24.79
N HIS A 81 -7.54 9.36 -25.17
CA HIS A 81 -7.71 8.22 -24.27
C HIS A 81 -6.40 7.44 -24.16
N GLU A 82 -5.64 7.40 -25.25
CA GLU A 82 -4.34 6.77 -25.36
C GLU A 82 -3.34 7.41 -24.40
N ASP A 83 -3.29 8.75 -24.31
CA ASP A 83 -2.41 9.45 -23.35
C ASP A 83 -2.69 9.05 -21.91
N LYS A 84 -3.97 8.84 -21.57
CA LYS A 84 -4.42 8.43 -20.23
C LYS A 84 -4.02 6.99 -19.94
N VAL A 85 -4.23 6.09 -20.90
CA VAL A 85 -3.87 4.66 -20.78
C VAL A 85 -2.36 4.49 -20.66
N LEU A 86 -1.59 5.19 -21.50
CA LEU A 86 -0.12 5.19 -21.43
C LEU A 86 0.36 5.70 -20.07
N PHE A 87 -0.19 6.82 -19.59
CA PHE A 87 0.16 7.34 -18.28
C PHE A 87 -0.18 6.36 -17.16
N ALA A 88 -1.36 5.74 -17.18
CA ALA A 88 -1.73 4.72 -16.21
C ALA A 88 -0.76 3.54 -16.21
N GLY A 89 -0.34 3.08 -17.40
CA GLY A 89 0.63 2.01 -17.60
C GLY A 89 1.96 2.24 -16.88
N LEU A 90 2.45 3.47 -16.81
CA LEU A 90 3.71 3.82 -16.11
C LEU A 90 3.70 3.52 -14.60
N TYR A 91 2.50 3.48 -14.01
CA TYR A 91 2.29 3.22 -12.59
C TYR A 91 1.88 1.77 -12.29
N ILE A 92 1.74 0.92 -13.31
CA ILE A 92 1.48 -0.51 -13.11
C ILE A 92 2.83 -1.24 -12.94
N ARG A 93 2.93 -2.15 -11.97
CA ARG A 93 4.12 -2.96 -11.68
C ARG A 93 3.75 -4.41 -11.37
N GLY A 94 4.75 -5.27 -11.28
CA GLY A 94 4.60 -6.67 -10.86
C GLY A 94 3.71 -7.48 -11.80
N SER A 95 2.88 -8.35 -11.23
CA SER A 95 2.01 -9.26 -12.00
C SER A 95 1.00 -8.52 -12.88
N ALA A 96 0.49 -7.36 -12.43
CA ALA A 96 -0.38 -6.54 -13.26
C ALA A 96 0.34 -5.96 -14.48
N PHE A 97 1.63 -5.64 -14.35
CA PHE A 97 2.40 -5.14 -15.49
C PHE A 97 2.64 -6.25 -16.50
N TYR A 98 2.97 -7.47 -16.08
CA TYR A 98 3.14 -8.60 -17.02
C TYR A 98 1.88 -8.90 -17.83
N TRP A 99 0.70 -8.68 -17.26
CA TRP A 99 -0.54 -8.80 -18.00
C TRP A 99 -0.75 -7.66 -19.00
N PHE A 100 -0.34 -6.43 -18.63
CA PHE A 100 -0.57 -5.23 -19.43
C PHE A 100 0.50 -4.97 -20.51
N GLU A 101 1.73 -5.39 -20.26
CA GLU A 101 2.91 -5.17 -21.11
C GLU A 101 2.70 -5.55 -22.58
N PRO A 102 2.16 -6.73 -22.93
CA PRO A 102 1.99 -7.08 -24.35
C PRO A 102 0.98 -6.16 -25.05
N ILE A 103 -0.07 -5.72 -24.35
CA ILE A 103 -1.08 -4.79 -24.89
C ILE A 103 -0.46 -3.41 -25.13
N MET A 104 0.37 -2.96 -24.18
CA MET A 104 1.06 -1.67 -24.27
C MET A 104 2.12 -1.68 -25.39
N MET A 105 2.87 -2.77 -25.54
CA MET A 105 3.86 -2.93 -26.60
C MET A 105 3.21 -3.01 -27.98
N ASP A 106 2.12 -3.77 -28.12
CA ASP A 106 1.36 -3.83 -29.37
C ASP A 106 0.87 -2.44 -29.78
N TYR A 107 0.32 -1.66 -28.85
CA TYR A 107 -0.10 -0.28 -29.13
C TYR A 107 1.07 0.64 -29.56
N MET A 108 2.26 0.48 -28.96
CA MET A 108 3.43 1.32 -29.28
C MET A 108 4.12 0.93 -30.60
N THR A 109 4.05 -0.34 -30.98
CA THR A 109 4.76 -0.89 -32.14
C THR A 109 3.86 -1.06 -33.35
N SER A 110 2.54 -1.09 -33.16
CA SER A 110 1.59 -1.11 -34.25
C SER A 110 1.69 0.19 -35.05
N PRO A 111 1.91 0.12 -36.38
CA PRO A 111 1.83 1.30 -37.23
C PRO A 111 0.43 1.88 -37.11
N LYS A 112 0.36 3.16 -36.74
CA LYS A 112 -0.90 3.92 -36.79
C LYS A 112 -1.37 3.91 -38.25
N GLY A 113 -2.41 3.13 -38.54
CA GLY A 113 -3.11 3.16 -39.83
C GLY A 113 -3.75 4.51 -40.08
#